data_AF-A0A9P1HCK9-F1
#
_entry.id   AF-A0A9P1HCK9-F1
#
_cell.length_a   1.000
_cell.length_b   1.000
_cell.length_c   1.000
_cell.angle_alpha   90.00
_cell.angle_beta   90.00
_cell.angle_gamma   90.00
#
_symmetry.space_group_name_H-M   'P 1'
#
loop_
_entity.id
_entity.type
_entity.pdbx_description
1 polymer ?
#
loop_
_entity_poly.entity_id
_entity_poly.type
_entity_poly.pdbx_seq_one_letter_code
_entity_poly.pdbx_strand_id
1 'polypeptide(L)'
;MGFIEFENNISLYTVPIGLFLAMAPHAYGVSSGLSRYNPDNPRQFEATIASDSTLDKTIKRRIIRAKSASSNSLETLGLYAAAVVAGNIAQLDRNILNWLSSLYVISRVLYLITYIWLQDNRAFSPLRSVFWGLLLLLLGTAAALPHPTTVSESGLPALPTETATPPEESLTTPVVEIVCLTKYCQEGLLYCHRWVPPSGNYNPLTGLWEHGGALREVIGVCPV
;
A
#
# COMPACT_ATOMS: atom_id res chain seq x y z
N MET A 1 18.45 -6.44 13.32
CA MET A 1 17.39 -7.46 13.28
C MET A 1 17.29 -7.93 11.84
N GLY A 2 17.57 -9.21 11.57
CA GLY A 2 17.54 -9.74 10.21
C GLY A 2 16.10 -9.86 9.72
N PHE A 3 15.67 -8.94 8.86
CA PHE A 3 14.42 -9.07 8.13
C PHE A 3 14.64 -9.98 6.92
N ILE A 4 13.59 -10.65 6.46
CA ILE A 4 13.64 -11.39 5.18
C ILE A 4 13.93 -10.37 4.09
N GLU A 5 15.03 -10.56 3.36
CA GLU A 5 15.39 -9.70 2.23
C GLU A 5 14.54 -10.10 1.02
N PHE A 6 13.80 -9.13 0.49
CA PHE A 6 12.99 -9.32 -0.70
C PHE A 6 13.70 -8.73 -1.91
N GLU A 7 14.03 -9.59 -2.89
CA GLU A 7 14.63 -9.15 -4.14
C GLU A 7 13.70 -8.21 -4.92
N ASN A 8 12.38 -8.42 -4.85
CA ASN A 8 11.37 -7.68 -5.60
C ASN A 8 10.34 -7.01 -4.68
N ASN A 9 9.84 -5.84 -5.09
CA ASN A 9 8.73 -5.19 -4.40
C ASN A 9 7.42 -5.92 -4.75
N ILE A 10 6.87 -6.65 -3.78
CA ILE A 10 5.64 -7.44 -3.92
C ILE A 10 4.41 -6.74 -3.34
N SER A 11 4.58 -5.59 -2.70
CA SER A 11 3.52 -4.89 -1.96
C SER A 11 2.29 -4.55 -2.81
N LEU A 12 2.44 -4.24 -4.09
CA LEU A 12 1.28 -3.98 -4.96
C LEU A 12 0.49 -5.26 -5.31
N TYR A 13 1.15 -6.42 -5.36
CA TYR A 13 0.49 -7.70 -5.64
C TYR A 13 -0.34 -8.19 -4.45
N THR A 14 -0.09 -7.72 -3.24
CA THR A 14 -0.88 -8.10 -2.07
C THR A 14 -2.26 -7.43 -2.04
N VAL A 15 -2.46 -6.34 -2.80
CA VAL A 15 -3.77 -5.67 -2.94
C VAL A 15 -4.81 -6.56 -3.64
N PRO A 16 -4.59 -7.09 -4.86
CA PRO A 16 -5.54 -8.01 -5.49
C PRO A 16 -5.70 -9.31 -4.67
N ILE A 17 -4.66 -9.78 -3.98
CA ILE A 17 -4.77 -10.90 -3.04
C ILE A 17 -5.71 -10.54 -1.88
N GLY A 18 -5.57 -9.35 -1.30
CA GLY A 18 -6.46 -8.85 -0.25
C GLY A 18 -7.92 -8.75 -0.71
N LEU A 19 -8.16 -8.29 -1.94
CA LEU A 19 -9.50 -8.28 -2.53
C LEU A 19 -10.06 -9.71 -2.68
N PHE A 20 -9.27 -10.64 -3.19
CA PHE A 20 -9.68 -12.03 -3.29
C PHE A 20 -10.05 -12.62 -1.93
N LEU A 21 -9.23 -12.37 -0.90
CA LEU A 21 -9.51 -12.81 0.47
C LEU A 21 -10.75 -12.13 1.06
N ALA A 22 -11.08 -10.90 0.66
CA ALA A 22 -12.31 -10.25 1.08
C ALA A 22 -13.56 -10.88 0.42
N MET A 23 -13.43 -11.38 -0.82
CA MET A 23 -14.53 -12.00 -1.58
C MET A 23 -14.72 -13.49 -1.28
N ALA A 24 -13.65 -14.23 -1.00
CA ALA A 24 -13.69 -15.69 -0.81
C ALA A 24 -14.71 -16.15 0.27
N PRO A 25 -14.84 -15.50 1.44
CA PRO A 25 -15.86 -15.86 2.43
C PRO A 25 -17.29 -15.67 1.92
N HIS A 26 -17.53 -14.65 1.11
CA HIS A 26 -18.84 -14.45 0.51
C HIS A 26 -19.19 -15.57 -0.47
N ALA A 27 -18.25 -15.95 -1.34
CA ALA A 27 -18.43 -17.07 -2.25
C ALA A 27 -18.71 -18.38 -1.51
N TYR A 28 -17.95 -18.66 -0.44
CA TYR A 28 -18.20 -19.82 0.44
C TYR A 28 -19.57 -19.79 1.12
N GLY A 29 -19.99 -18.63 1.63
CA GLY A 29 -21.28 -18.48 2.30
C GLY A 29 -22.47 -18.68 1.35
N VAL A 30 -22.37 -18.15 0.12
CA VAL A 30 -23.41 -18.32 -0.90
C VAL A 30 -23.45 -19.75 -1.42
N SER A 31 -22.31 -20.38 -1.72
CA SER A 31 -22.28 -21.76 -2.21
C SER A 31 -22.81 -22.76 -1.18
N SER A 32 -22.53 -22.54 0.11
CA SER A 32 -23.03 -23.37 1.21
C SER A 32 -24.53 -23.24 1.45
N GLY A 33 -25.16 -22.16 0.97
CA GLY A 33 -26.59 -21.89 1.13
C GLY A 33 -27.31 -21.69 -0.21
N LEU A 34 -26.77 -22.22 -1.30
CA LEU A 34 -27.20 -21.87 -2.66
C LEU A 34 -28.69 -22.12 -2.91
N SER A 35 -29.25 -23.17 -2.32
CA SER A 35 -30.69 -23.50 -2.43
C SER A 35 -31.62 -22.48 -1.75
N ARG A 36 -31.09 -21.53 -0.98
CA ARG A 36 -31.81 -20.44 -0.30
C ARG A 36 -31.42 -19.07 -0.86
N TYR A 37 -30.56 -19.04 -1.88
CA TYR A 37 -30.12 -17.81 -2.50
C TYR A 37 -31.17 -17.32 -3.49
N ASN A 38 -31.71 -16.12 -3.25
CA ASN A 38 -32.63 -15.46 -4.18
C ASN A 38 -31.87 -14.38 -4.97
N PRO A 39 -31.67 -14.54 -6.30
CA PRO A 39 -31.02 -13.54 -7.14
C PRO A 39 -31.76 -12.20 -7.20
N ASP A 40 -33.08 -12.20 -7.03
CA ASP A 40 -33.89 -10.96 -7.06
C ASP A 40 -33.69 -10.11 -5.80
N ASN A 41 -33.25 -10.73 -4.70
CA ASN A 41 -32.99 -10.04 -3.44
C ASN A 41 -31.78 -10.62 -2.69
N PRO A 42 -30.56 -10.44 -3.21
CA PRO A 42 -29.35 -11.08 -2.69
C PRO A 42 -28.95 -10.54 -1.31
N ARG A 43 -29.44 -9.36 -0.93
CA ARG A 43 -29.17 -8.75 0.38
C ARG A 43 -29.95 -9.40 1.51
N GLN A 44 -31.10 -10.01 1.21
CA GLN A 44 -31.91 -10.72 2.22
C GLN A 44 -31.38 -12.12 2.53
N PHE A 45 -30.39 -12.62 1.80
CA PHE A 45 -29.83 -13.97 1.98
C PHE A 45 -29.47 -14.29 3.44
N GLU A 46 -28.82 -13.38 4.15
CA GLU A 46 -28.47 -13.59 5.57
C GLU A 46 -29.72 -13.75 6.45
N ALA A 47 -30.77 -12.96 6.20
CA ALA A 47 -32.02 -13.03 6.94
C ALA A 47 -32.75 -14.35 6.63
N THR A 48 -32.78 -14.78 5.37
CA THR A 48 -33.34 -16.06 4.93
C THR A 48 -32.66 -17.23 5.64
N ILE A 49 -31.32 -17.26 5.64
CA ILE A 49 -30.53 -18.28 6.35
C ILE A 49 -30.77 -18.21 7.87
N ALA A 50 -30.88 -17.01 8.44
CA ALA A 50 -31.17 -16.82 9.86
C ALA A 50 -32.57 -17.31 10.27
N SER A 51 -33.57 -17.25 9.39
CA SER A 51 -34.93 -17.76 9.64
C SER A 51 -35.10 -19.26 9.35
N ASP A 52 -34.21 -19.88 8.57
CA ASP A 52 -34.34 -21.30 8.20
C ASP A 52 -34.10 -22.21 9.43
N SER A 53 -35.10 -23.03 9.76
CA SER A 53 -35.08 -24.03 10.82
C SER A 53 -34.67 -25.42 10.34
N THR A 54 -34.64 -25.65 9.02
CA THR A 54 -34.27 -26.92 8.39
C THR A 54 -32.75 -27.08 8.27
N LEU A 55 -32.02 -25.97 8.28
CA LEU A 55 -30.57 -25.94 8.14
C LEU A 55 -29.88 -26.26 9.46
N ASP A 56 -28.83 -27.09 9.39
CA ASP A 56 -28.00 -27.38 10.56
C ASP A 56 -27.45 -26.08 11.20
N LYS A 57 -27.50 -26.04 12.54
CA LYS A 57 -27.13 -24.86 13.31
C LYS A 57 -25.65 -24.49 13.16
N THR A 58 -24.78 -25.45 12.88
CA THR A 58 -23.35 -25.19 12.69
C THR A 58 -23.11 -24.59 11.32
N ILE A 59 -23.65 -25.20 10.25
CA ILE A 59 -23.57 -24.68 8.88
C ILE A 59 -24.15 -23.26 8.80
N LYS A 60 -25.34 -23.05 9.38
CA LYS A 60 -26.00 -21.74 9.47
C LYS A 60 -25.09 -20.66 10.08
N ARG A 61 -24.45 -20.98 11.21
CA ARG A 61 -23.52 -20.05 11.88
C ARG A 61 -22.29 -19.77 11.01
N ARG A 62 -21.75 -20.77 10.31
CA ARG A 62 -20.61 -20.59 9.40
C ARG A 62 -20.95 -19.68 8.21
N ILE A 63 -22.14 -19.84 7.62
CA ILE A 63 -22.59 -18.97 6.51
C ILE A 63 -22.70 -17.51 6.97
N ILE A 64 -23.36 -17.26 8.11
CA ILE A 64 -23.51 -15.92 8.66
C ILE A 64 -22.14 -15.31 8.97
N ARG A 65 -21.24 -16.06 9.62
CA ARG A 65 -19.86 -15.61 9.89
C ARG A 65 -19.08 -15.32 8.61
N ALA A 66 -19.19 -16.16 7.59
CA ALA A 66 -18.49 -15.94 6.33
C ALA A 66 -18.96 -14.64 5.64
N LYS A 67 -20.27 -14.35 5.68
CA LYS A 67 -20.83 -13.08 5.22
C LYS A 67 -20.31 -11.87 6.02
N SER A 68 -20.32 -11.95 7.36
CA SER A 68 -19.78 -10.89 8.21
C SER A 68 -18.27 -10.67 8.01
N ALA A 69 -17.50 -11.74 7.78
CA ALA A 69 -16.06 -11.67 7.50
C ALA A 69 -15.76 -10.96 6.18
N SER A 70 -16.57 -11.21 5.16
CA SER A 70 -16.45 -10.54 3.87
C SER A 70 -16.72 -9.03 4.00
N SER A 71 -17.82 -8.63 4.67
CA SER A 71 -18.11 -7.21 4.92
C SER A 71 -16.97 -6.51 5.65
N ASN A 72 -16.48 -7.11 6.74
CA ASN A 72 -15.38 -6.55 7.52
C ASN A 72 -14.09 -6.38 6.70
N SER A 73 -13.80 -7.34 5.83
CA SER A 73 -12.61 -7.28 4.98
C SER A 73 -12.75 -6.19 3.91
N LEU A 74 -13.94 -6.01 3.33
CA LEU A 74 -14.21 -4.95 2.35
C LEU A 74 -14.15 -3.55 2.98
N GLU A 75 -14.64 -3.37 4.20
CA GLU A 75 -14.61 -2.09 4.93
C GLU A 75 -13.18 -1.57 5.17
N THR A 76 -12.21 -2.48 5.30
CA THR A 76 -10.81 -2.15 5.62
C THR A 76 -9.86 -2.27 4.44
N LEU A 77 -10.30 -2.89 3.33
CA LEU A 77 -9.50 -3.09 2.12
C LEU A 77 -9.09 -1.76 1.48
N GLY A 78 -10.00 -0.78 1.43
CA GLY A 78 -9.70 0.53 0.82
C GLY A 78 -8.58 1.27 1.55
N LEU A 79 -8.61 1.27 2.88
CA LEU A 79 -7.56 1.88 3.70
C LEU A 79 -6.21 1.18 3.51
N TYR A 80 -6.22 -0.16 3.46
CA TYR A 80 -5.03 -0.95 3.19
C TYR A 80 -4.43 -0.66 1.81
N ALA A 81 -5.26 -0.68 0.76
CA ALA A 81 -4.81 -0.41 -0.61
C ALA A 81 -4.22 1.00 -0.73
N ALA A 82 -4.87 2.00 -0.12
CA ALA A 82 -4.37 3.37 -0.06
C ALA A 82 -3.02 3.45 0.66
N ALA A 83 -2.85 2.75 1.79
CA ALA A 83 -1.59 2.72 2.53
C ALA A 83 -0.45 2.08 1.74
N VAL A 84 -0.72 0.98 1.02
CA VAL A 84 0.27 0.34 0.13
C VAL A 84 0.70 1.28 -0.99
N VAL A 85 -0.25 1.93 -1.65
CA VAL A 85 0.05 2.89 -2.74
C VAL A 85 0.83 4.09 -2.19
N ALA A 86 0.40 4.67 -1.08
CA ALA A 86 1.09 5.79 -0.43
C ALA A 86 2.52 5.41 -0.02
N GLY A 87 2.73 4.20 0.53
CA GLY A 87 4.06 3.71 0.89
C GLY A 87 4.98 3.53 -0.32
N ASN A 88 4.44 3.09 -1.46
CA ASN A 88 5.20 3.00 -2.72
C ASN A 88 5.55 4.39 -3.28
N ILE A 89 4.60 5.34 -3.25
CA ILE A 89 4.83 6.73 -3.71
C ILE A 89 5.86 7.43 -2.82
N ALA A 90 5.81 7.20 -1.51
CA ALA A 90 6.76 7.72 -0.54
C ALA A 90 8.13 7.00 -0.56
N GLN A 91 8.32 6.03 -1.46
CA GLN A 91 9.56 5.26 -1.62
C GLN A 91 10.06 4.64 -0.30
N LEU A 92 9.14 4.08 0.50
CA LEU A 92 9.52 3.31 1.69
C LEU A 92 10.48 2.18 1.32
N ASP A 93 11.34 1.80 2.28
CA ASP A 93 12.20 0.64 2.11
C ASP A 93 11.38 -0.59 1.71
N ARG A 94 11.85 -1.26 0.66
CA ARG A 94 11.19 -2.39 0.02
C ARG A 94 10.93 -3.51 1.01
N ASN A 95 11.90 -3.80 1.86
CA ASN A 95 11.79 -4.90 2.82
C ASN A 95 10.70 -4.59 3.86
N ILE A 96 10.66 -3.36 4.38
CA ILE A 96 9.61 -2.91 5.30
C ILE A 96 8.24 -3.00 4.64
N LEU A 97 8.08 -2.41 3.44
CA LEU A 97 6.78 -2.33 2.78
C LEU A 97 6.26 -3.71 2.39
N ASN A 98 7.12 -4.60 1.90
CA ASN A 98 6.78 -5.99 1.60
C ASN A 98 6.40 -6.78 2.86
N TRP A 99 7.13 -6.58 3.95
CA TRP A 99 6.86 -7.25 5.22
C TRP A 99 5.50 -6.83 5.80
N LEU A 100 5.23 -5.53 5.88
CA LEU A 100 3.94 -4.99 6.34
C LEU A 100 2.78 -5.48 5.45
N SER A 101 2.98 -5.46 4.14
CA SER A 101 1.97 -5.91 3.17
C SER A 101 1.70 -7.42 3.29
N SER A 102 2.74 -8.23 3.49
CA SER A 102 2.63 -9.67 3.68
C SER A 102 1.96 -10.02 5.01
N LEU A 103 2.32 -9.31 6.10
CA LEU A 103 1.69 -9.47 7.41
C LEU A 103 0.19 -9.16 7.37
N TYR A 104 -0.23 -8.15 6.60
CA TYR A 104 -1.66 -7.91 6.37
C TYR A 104 -2.32 -9.14 5.73
N VAL A 105 -1.76 -9.69 4.64
CA VAL A 105 -2.34 -10.86 3.96
C VAL A 105 -2.40 -12.07 4.88
N ILE A 106 -1.31 -12.38 5.58
CA ILE A 106 -1.24 -13.51 6.52
C ILE A 106 -2.26 -13.34 7.65
N SER A 107 -2.35 -12.14 8.25
CA SER A 107 -3.32 -11.87 9.31
C SER A 107 -4.75 -12.03 8.82
N ARG A 108 -5.04 -11.66 7.56
CA ARG A 108 -6.36 -11.88 6.94
C ARG A 108 -6.67 -13.36 6.79
N VAL A 109 -5.74 -14.16 6.27
CA VAL A 109 -5.94 -15.61 6.15
C VAL A 109 -6.24 -16.23 7.53
N LEU A 110 -5.45 -15.89 8.55
CA LEU A 110 -5.63 -16.39 9.92
C LEU A 110 -6.99 -15.95 10.51
N TYR A 111 -7.37 -14.68 10.32
CA TYR A 111 -8.67 -14.17 10.73
C TYR A 111 -9.82 -14.95 10.07
N LEU A 112 -9.76 -15.20 8.76
CA LEU A 112 -10.80 -15.92 8.04
C LEU A 112 -10.95 -17.36 8.54
N ILE A 113 -9.83 -18.07 8.70
CA ILE A 113 -9.83 -19.46 9.19
C ILE A 113 -10.42 -19.52 10.61
N THR A 114 -9.90 -18.68 11.51
CA THR A 114 -10.34 -18.68 12.92
C THR A 114 -11.80 -18.28 13.07
N TYR A 115 -12.23 -17.25 12.36
CA TYR A 115 -13.59 -16.72 12.46
C TYR A 115 -14.63 -17.69 11.89
N ILE A 116 -14.39 -18.26 10.71
CA ILE A 116 -15.38 -19.11 10.04
C ILE A 116 -15.41 -20.52 10.68
N TRP A 117 -14.25 -21.13 10.91
CA TRP A 117 -14.16 -22.55 11.24
C TRP A 117 -13.89 -22.84 12.71
N LEU A 118 -13.06 -22.02 13.37
CA LEU A 118 -12.55 -22.34 14.70
C LEU A 118 -13.41 -21.77 15.85
N GLN A 119 -14.27 -20.79 15.55
CA GLN A 119 -15.14 -20.12 16.51
C GLN A 119 -16.37 -20.96 16.95
N ASP A 120 -16.41 -22.24 16.60
CA ASP A 120 -17.35 -23.20 17.19
C ASP A 120 -17.00 -23.48 18.67
N ASN A 121 -15.72 -23.31 19.04
CA ASN A 121 -15.25 -23.30 20.43
C ASN A 121 -15.10 -21.87 20.96
N ARG A 122 -15.79 -21.57 22.07
CA ARG A 122 -15.82 -20.23 22.70
C ARG A 122 -14.44 -19.74 23.16
N ALA A 123 -13.50 -20.66 23.40
CA ALA A 123 -12.12 -20.36 23.80
C ALA A 123 -11.31 -19.56 22.75
N PHE A 124 -11.69 -19.62 21.47
CA PHE A 124 -11.00 -18.91 20.38
C PHE A 124 -11.60 -17.54 20.06
N SER A 125 -12.64 -17.12 20.78
CA SER A 125 -13.26 -15.80 20.63
C SER A 125 -12.30 -14.60 20.82
N PRO A 126 -11.23 -14.64 21.66
CA PRO A 126 -10.31 -13.50 21.79
C PRO A 126 -9.26 -13.41 20.68
N LEU A 127 -9.02 -14.47 19.89
CA LEU A 127 -8.04 -14.45 18.79
C LEU A 127 -8.41 -13.42 17.72
N ARG A 128 -9.71 -13.16 17.55
CA ARG A 128 -10.23 -12.11 16.66
C ARG A 128 -9.65 -10.73 16.98
N SER A 129 -9.55 -10.38 18.28
CA SER A 129 -9.05 -9.08 18.73
C SER A 129 -7.53 -8.98 18.64
N VAL A 130 -6.81 -10.09 18.83
CA VAL A 130 -5.35 -10.14 18.75
C VAL A 130 -4.87 -9.91 17.31
N PHE A 131 -5.49 -10.58 16.32
CA PHE A 131 -5.13 -10.39 14.92
C PHE A 131 -5.55 -9.02 14.37
N TRP A 132 -6.63 -8.43 14.90
CA TRP A 132 -7.03 -7.06 14.56
C TRP A 132 -6.08 -6.01 15.17
N GLY A 133 -5.62 -6.22 16.41
CA GLY A 133 -4.69 -5.32 17.11
C GLY A 133 -3.27 -5.32 16.55
N LEU A 134 -2.78 -6.45 16.04
CA LEU A 134 -1.45 -6.56 15.42
C LEU A 134 -1.26 -5.60 14.25
N LEU A 135 -2.32 -5.33 13.47
CA LEU A 135 -2.26 -4.42 12.33
C LEU A 135 -2.11 -2.94 12.77
N LEU A 136 -2.76 -2.54 13.86
CA LEU A 136 -2.65 -1.19 14.43
C LEU A 136 -1.30 -0.97 15.12
N LEU A 137 -0.77 -2.00 15.78
CA LEU A 137 0.54 -1.93 16.45
C LEU A 137 1.69 -1.79 15.44
N LEU A 138 1.61 -2.47 14.29
CA LEU A 138 2.64 -2.43 13.25
C LEU A 138 2.66 -1.12 12.45
N LEU A 139 1.51 -0.47 12.26
CA LEU A 139 1.44 0.90 11.71
C LEU A 139 2.09 1.92 12.67
N GLY A 140 1.97 1.71 13.98
CA GLY A 140 2.59 2.57 14.99
C GLY A 140 4.10 2.41 15.10
N THR A 141 4.64 1.20 14.92
CA THR A 141 6.10 0.97 15.01
C THR A 141 6.85 1.34 13.75
N ALA A 142 6.23 1.33 12.57
CA ALA A 142 6.85 1.82 11.35
C ALA A 142 7.17 3.33 11.41
N ALA A 143 6.36 4.12 12.13
CA ALA A 143 6.62 5.53 12.40
C ALA A 143 7.72 5.76 13.47
N ALA A 144 8.09 4.71 14.23
CA ALA A 144 9.11 4.75 15.27
C ALA A 144 10.43 4.08 14.87
N LEU A 145 10.52 3.52 13.65
CA LEU A 145 11.79 3.03 13.13
C LEU A 145 12.69 4.24 12.86
N PRO A 146 13.89 4.31 13.47
CA PRO A 146 14.84 5.35 13.14
C PRO A 146 15.12 5.26 11.64
N HIS A 147 14.80 6.33 10.91
CA HIS A 147 15.24 6.47 9.53
C HIS A 147 16.76 6.28 9.50
N PRO A 148 17.32 5.41 8.65
CA PRO A 148 18.74 5.43 8.41
C PRO A 148 19.08 6.77 7.74
N THR A 149 19.50 7.74 8.55
CA THR A 149 20.21 8.93 8.11
C THR A 149 21.61 8.52 7.69
N THR A 150 21.73 7.76 6.61
CA THR A 150 22.99 7.54 5.93
C THR A 150 22.71 7.52 4.43
N VAL A 151 22.54 8.71 3.86
CA VAL A 151 23.03 8.91 2.49
C VAL A 151 24.54 8.81 2.62
N SER A 152 25.07 7.60 2.41
CA SER A 152 26.50 7.44 2.23
C SER A 152 26.82 8.05 0.87
N GLU A 153 27.46 9.22 0.88
CA GLU A 153 28.32 9.66 -0.21
C GLU A 153 29.45 8.62 -0.38
N SER A 154 29.16 7.51 -1.04
CA SER A 154 30.21 6.61 -1.53
C SER A 154 29.75 5.98 -2.83
N GLY A 155 30.12 6.64 -3.94
CA GLY A 155 29.83 6.10 -5.26
C GLY A 155 29.85 7.07 -6.42
N LEU A 156 30.63 8.16 -6.36
CA LEU A 156 31.10 8.76 -7.61
C LEU A 156 32.39 8.01 -7.98
N PRO A 157 32.43 7.24 -9.09
CA PRO A 157 33.70 6.70 -9.57
C PRO A 157 34.61 7.88 -9.89
N ALA A 158 35.80 7.90 -9.27
CA ALA A 158 36.87 8.84 -9.62
C ALA A 158 37.16 8.70 -11.12
N LEU A 159 36.90 9.77 -11.87
CA LEU A 159 37.25 9.86 -13.28
C LEU A 159 38.78 9.79 -13.39
N PRO A 160 39.35 8.96 -14.28
CA PRO A 160 40.80 8.83 -14.39
C PRO A 160 41.44 10.15 -14.84
N THR A 161 42.48 10.54 -14.10
CA THR A 161 43.42 11.59 -14.47
C THR A 161 44.15 11.17 -15.74
N GLU A 162 43.76 11.72 -16.89
CA GLU A 162 44.55 11.61 -18.11
C GLU A 162 45.01 13.01 -18.55
N THR A 163 46.32 13.18 -18.48
CA THR A 163 47.09 14.36 -18.85
C THR A 163 47.04 14.56 -20.37
N ALA A 164 46.36 15.61 -20.84
CA ALA A 164 46.63 16.22 -22.15
C ALA A 164 46.09 17.67 -22.21
N THR A 165 46.99 18.64 -22.30
CA THR A 165 46.74 19.99 -22.87
C THR A 165 46.97 19.94 -24.40
N PRO A 166 46.58 20.94 -25.24
CA PRO A 166 45.60 22.07 -25.19
C PRO A 166 44.65 22.02 -26.47
N PRO A 167 43.89 23.05 -26.93
CA PRO A 167 43.72 24.43 -26.47
C PRO A 167 42.27 24.88 -26.15
N GLU A 168 42.19 25.67 -25.08
CA GLU A 168 41.50 26.95 -24.94
C GLU A 168 40.42 27.32 -25.98
N GLU A 169 39.16 27.04 -25.64
CA GLU A 169 38.01 27.83 -26.09
C GLU A 169 37.07 28.03 -24.90
N SER A 170 37.10 29.24 -24.35
CA SER A 170 36.37 29.63 -23.13
C SER A 170 34.87 29.76 -23.42
N LEU A 171 34.09 28.70 -23.17
CA LEU A 171 32.64 28.82 -23.06
C LEU A 171 32.26 28.89 -21.58
N THR A 172 32.19 30.11 -21.07
CA THR A 172 31.64 30.43 -19.76
C THR A 172 30.16 30.06 -19.72
N THR A 173 29.83 28.85 -19.25
CA THR A 173 28.46 28.56 -18.82
C THR A 173 28.19 29.37 -17.55
N PRO A 174 27.19 30.27 -17.53
CA PRO A 174 26.85 30.97 -16.31
C PRO A 174 26.33 29.94 -15.31
N VAL A 175 27.02 29.79 -14.19
CA VAL A 175 26.46 29.15 -13.00
C VAL A 175 25.35 30.10 -12.54
N VAL A 176 24.13 29.84 -12.99
CA VAL A 176 22.94 30.55 -12.52
C VAL A 176 22.69 30.04 -11.12
N GLU A 177 23.14 30.79 -10.12
CA GLU A 177 22.73 30.60 -8.74
C GLU A 177 21.21 30.90 -8.68
N ILE A 178 20.38 29.85 -8.68
CA ILE A 178 18.93 29.99 -8.67
C ILE A 178 18.52 30.41 -7.26
N VAL A 179 18.50 31.72 -7.03
CA VAL A 179 18.01 32.31 -5.78
C VAL A 179 16.49 32.09 -5.72
N CYS A 180 16.05 31.32 -4.73
CA CYS A 180 14.63 31.07 -4.48
C CYS A 180 13.92 32.36 -4.03
N LEU A 181 13.04 32.88 -4.89
CA LEU A 181 12.21 34.05 -4.55
C LEU A 181 11.14 33.64 -3.53
N THR A 182 11.00 34.41 -2.44
CA THR A 182 10.04 34.18 -1.34
C THR A 182 8.59 33.95 -1.80
N LYS A 183 8.21 34.50 -2.97
CA LYS A 183 6.88 34.26 -3.58
C LYS A 183 6.59 32.79 -3.95
N TYR A 184 7.61 31.93 -4.01
CA TYR A 184 7.48 30.50 -4.31
C TYR A 184 7.53 29.61 -3.06
N CYS A 185 7.63 30.21 -1.86
CA CYS A 185 7.51 29.52 -0.59
C CYS A 185 6.04 29.42 -0.20
N GLN A 186 5.56 28.20 0.00
CA GLN A 186 4.23 27.97 0.57
C GLN A 186 4.32 27.96 2.11
N GLU A 187 3.31 28.49 2.79
CA GLU A 187 3.24 28.49 4.25
C GLU A 187 3.36 27.06 4.80
N GLY A 188 4.35 26.84 5.67
CA GLY A 188 4.61 25.55 6.32
C GLY A 188 5.55 24.59 5.57
N LEU A 189 6.12 24.98 4.41
CA LEU A 189 7.11 24.17 3.68
C LEU A 189 8.49 24.85 3.68
N LEU A 190 9.53 24.10 4.07
CA LEU A 190 10.92 24.58 4.11
C LEU A 190 11.58 24.72 2.72
N TYR A 191 10.94 24.20 1.66
CA TYR A 191 11.55 24.03 0.35
C TYR A 191 10.80 24.80 -0.73
N CYS A 192 11.54 25.39 -1.65
CA CYS A 192 11.02 26.04 -2.85
C CYS A 192 10.88 25.03 -3.98
N HIS A 193 9.77 25.11 -4.71
CA HIS A 193 9.48 24.21 -5.80
C HIS A 193 9.19 24.97 -7.09
N ARG A 194 9.62 24.40 -8.22
CA ARG A 194 9.24 24.87 -9.56
C ARG A 194 8.42 23.79 -10.25
N TRP A 195 7.35 24.22 -10.91
CA TRP A 195 6.64 23.39 -11.87
C TRP A 195 7.43 23.38 -13.16
N VAL A 196 7.95 22.21 -13.53
CA VAL A 196 8.54 21.99 -14.84
C VAL A 196 7.41 21.54 -15.77
N PRO A 197 7.08 22.31 -16.83
CA PRO A 197 6.08 21.88 -17.78
C PRO A 197 6.53 20.56 -18.42
N PRO A 198 5.59 19.65 -18.76
CA PRO A 198 5.94 18.40 -19.40
C PRO A 198 6.72 18.67 -20.69
N SER A 199 7.82 17.95 -20.88
CA SER A 199 8.66 18.01 -22.06
C SER A 199 8.58 16.70 -22.83
N GLY A 200 8.80 16.75 -24.15
CA GLY A 200 8.73 15.60 -25.05
C GLY A 200 7.41 15.46 -25.80
N ASN A 201 7.26 14.39 -26.58
CA ASN A 201 6.04 14.12 -27.33
C ASN A 201 4.97 13.51 -26.42
N TYR A 202 3.72 13.92 -26.62
CA TYR A 202 2.56 13.32 -25.97
C TYR A 202 2.22 12.00 -26.64
N ASN A 203 2.19 10.90 -25.87
CA ASN A 203 1.74 9.60 -26.37
C ASN A 203 0.24 9.40 -26.10
N PRO A 204 -0.63 9.41 -27.12
CA PRO A 204 -2.08 9.30 -26.93
C PRO A 204 -2.55 7.90 -26.52
N LEU A 205 -1.72 6.86 -26.67
CA LEU A 205 -2.08 5.49 -26.30
C LEU A 205 -1.83 5.19 -24.82
N THR A 206 -0.82 5.82 -24.23
CA THR A 206 -0.47 5.65 -22.82
C THR A 206 -0.97 6.81 -21.95
N GLY A 207 -1.35 7.94 -22.54
CA GLY A 207 -1.77 9.15 -21.82
C GLY A 207 -0.63 9.84 -21.07
N LEU A 208 0.62 9.51 -21.39
CA LEU A 208 1.82 9.98 -20.72
C LEU A 208 2.74 10.75 -21.68
N TRP A 209 3.50 11.69 -21.14
CA TRP A 209 4.57 12.38 -21.86
C TRP A 209 5.84 11.53 -21.79
N GLU A 210 6.57 11.41 -22.91
CA GLU A 210 7.76 10.55 -23.03
C GLU A 210 8.86 10.87 -22.00
N HIS A 211 8.96 12.12 -21.52
CA HIS A 211 9.91 12.54 -20.49
C HIS A 211 9.25 12.89 -19.14
N GLY A 212 8.09 12.31 -18.85
CA GLY A 212 7.37 12.49 -17.59
C GLY A 212 6.37 13.64 -17.64
N GLY A 213 5.26 13.47 -16.91
CA GLY A 213 4.23 14.51 -16.76
C GLY A 213 4.77 15.76 -16.06
N ALA A 214 3.91 16.72 -15.73
CA ALA A 214 4.34 17.89 -14.96
C ALA A 214 4.98 17.44 -13.64
N LEU A 215 6.30 17.61 -13.52
CA LEU A 215 7.07 17.21 -12.34
C LEU A 215 7.30 18.44 -11.46
N ARG A 216 7.25 18.20 -10.15
CA ARG A 216 7.55 19.22 -9.13
C ARG A 216 8.99 19.00 -8.69
N GLU A 217 9.88 19.89 -9.10
CA GLU A 217 11.30 19.83 -8.75
C GLU A 217 11.57 20.72 -7.53
N VAL A 218 12.40 20.25 -6.59
CA VAL A 218 12.89 21.03 -5.45
C VAL A 218 14.08 21.85 -5.94
N ILE A 219 13.96 23.17 -5.92
CA ILE A 219 15.00 24.08 -6.45
C ILE A 219 15.85 24.74 -5.34
N GLY A 220 15.45 24.59 -4.07
CA GLY A 220 16.21 25.15 -2.96
C GLY A 220 15.44 25.20 -1.64
N VAL A 221 16.04 25.82 -0.63
CA VAL A 221 15.47 26.02 0.71
C VAL A 221 14.96 27.45 0.81
N CYS A 222 13.78 27.63 1.40
CA CYS A 222 13.22 28.95 1.68
C CYS A 222 14.06 29.65 2.77
N PRO A 223 14.39 30.94 2.61
CA PRO A 223 15.05 31.69 3.68
C PRO A 223 14.11 31.76 4.91
N VAL A 224 14.66 31.41 6.07
CA VAL A 224 13.99 31.41 7.38
C VAL A 224 13.78 32.83 7.89
#